data_AF-A0A833A2C2-F1
#
_entry.id   AF-A0A833A2C2-F1
#
_cell.length_a   1.000
_cell.length_b   1.000
_cell.length_c   1.000
_cell.angle_alpha   90.00
_cell.angle_beta   90.00
_cell.angle_gamma   90.00
#
_symmetry.space_group_name_H-M   'P 1'
#
loop_
_entity.id
_entity.type
_entity.pdbx_description
1 polymer ?
#
loop_
_entity_poly.entity_id
_entity_poly.type
_entity_poly.pdbx_seq_one_letter_code
_entity_poly.pdbx_strand_id
1 'polypeptide(L)'
;MIRKPEKKELVVLVAFIVFLILVTIPVYKDKKGCEIARPGYKCASAKDVMIENCEYWAKYNCNTSADASLPQVVWYIKNLCEIANKLHGYGYECSNLKIACNQVAGREICPLES
;
A
#
# COMPACT_ATOMS: atom_id res chain seq x y z
N MET A 1 31.21 37.39 8.87
CA MET A 1 31.93 36.95 10.09
C MET A 1 31.39 35.58 10.47
N ILE A 2 32.12 34.50 10.25
CA ILE A 2 31.65 33.14 10.58
C ILE A 2 31.98 32.90 12.06
N ARG A 3 30.95 32.92 12.92
CA ARG A 3 31.08 32.67 14.36
C ARG A 3 31.46 31.20 14.57
N LYS A 4 32.56 30.95 15.28
CA LYS A 4 32.94 29.57 15.65
C LYS A 4 31.93 29.04 16.67
N PRO A 5 31.36 27.85 16.45
CA PRO A 5 30.38 27.29 17.36
C PRO A 5 31.04 26.98 18.70
N GLU A 6 30.36 27.32 19.78
CA GLU A 6 30.82 27.00 21.13
C GLU A 6 30.70 25.49 21.38
N LYS A 7 31.54 24.94 22.27
CA LYS A 7 31.58 23.48 22.53
C LYS A 7 30.21 22.88 22.86
N LYS A 8 29.32 23.66 23.48
CA LYS A 8 27.94 23.23 23.81
C LYS A 8 27.03 23.17 22.58
N GLU A 9 27.15 24.12 21.66
CA GLU A 9 26.37 24.15 20.42
C GLU A 9 26.75 22.97 19.52
N LEU A 10 28.03 22.58 19.52
CA LEU A 10 28.50 21.41 18.80
C LEU A 10 27.89 20.11 19.33
N VAL A 11 27.80 19.94 20.65
CA VAL A 11 27.18 18.76 21.28
C VAL A 11 25.69 18.66 20.94
N VAL A 12 24.98 19.78 20.98
CA VAL A 12 23.55 19.83 20.63
C VAL A 12 23.35 19.49 19.15
N LEU A 13 24.20 20.01 18.27
CA LEU A 13 24.15 19.70 16.83
C LEU A 13 24.38 18.21 16.56
N VAL A 14 25.39 17.61 17.22
CA VAL A 14 25.68 16.17 17.08
C VAL A 14 24.52 15.32 17.61
N ALA A 15 23.96 15.66 18.78
CA ALA A 15 22.81 14.96 19.35
C ALA A 15 21.58 15.04 18.42
N PHE A 16 21.35 16.19 17.78
CA PHE A 16 20.27 16.39 16.82
C PHE A 16 20.46 15.53 15.56
N ILE A 17 21.68 15.46 15.02
CA ILE A 17 21.99 14.61 13.86
C ILE A 17 21.76 13.13 14.20
N VAL A 18 22.22 12.69 15.38
CA VAL A 18 21.99 11.30 15.84
C VAL A 18 20.50 11.02 16.00
N PHE A 19 19.74 11.94 16.59
CA PHE A 19 18.29 11.82 16.70
C PHE A 19 17.61 11.71 15.33
N LEU A 20 17.98 12.56 14.36
CA LEU A 20 17.44 12.49 12.99
C LEU A 20 17.75 11.16 12.32
N ILE A 21 18.95 10.62 12.49
CA ILE A 21 19.32 9.29 11.98
C ILE A 21 18.48 8.21 12.65
N LEU A 22 18.30 8.26 13.98
CA LEU A 22 17.52 7.27 14.72
C LEU A 22 16.03 7.29 14.35
N VAL A 23 15.46 8.47 14.11
CA VAL A 23 14.05 8.63 13.71
C VAL A 23 13.81 8.25 12.23
N THR A 24 14.83 8.38 11.36
CA THR A 24 14.71 7.98 9.95
C THR A 24 14.90 6.48 9.73
N ILE A 25 15.67 5.76 10.56
CA ILE A 25 15.85 4.30 10.44
C ILE A 25 14.53 3.50 10.40
N PRO A 26 13.51 3.74 11.27
CA PRO A 26 12.23 3.03 11.18
C PRO A 26 11.45 3.31 9.89
N VAL A 27 11.67 4.46 9.24
CA VAL A 27 11.02 4.83 7.96
C VAL A 27 11.67 4.08 6.80
N TYR A 28 12.99 3.87 6.86
CA TYR A 28 13.77 3.18 5.82
C TYR A 28 14.00 1.69 6.09
N LYS A 29 13.59 1.17 7.26
CA LYS A 29 13.69 -0.26 7.54
C LYS A 29 12.81 -1.00 6.55
N ASP A 30 13.49 -1.72 5.66
CA ASP A 30 12.90 -2.62 4.68
C ASP A 30 11.82 -3.45 5.39
N LYS A 31 10.57 -3.25 4.97
CA LYS A 31 9.40 -3.76 5.66
C LYS A 31 9.23 -5.28 5.52
N LYS A 32 10.30 -6.03 5.20
CA LYS A 32 10.38 -7.50 5.18
C LYS A 32 9.04 -8.19 4.85
N GLY A 33 8.47 -7.91 3.68
CA GLY A 33 7.23 -8.54 3.21
C GLY A 33 5.91 -7.96 3.76
N CYS A 34 5.95 -6.82 4.46
CA CYS A 34 4.76 -6.10 4.92
C CYS A 34 4.37 -5.01 3.90
N GLU A 35 3.70 -5.44 2.84
CA GLU A 35 3.19 -4.55 1.79
C GLU A 35 2.01 -3.72 2.29
N ILE A 36 1.15 -4.35 3.10
CA ILE A 36 -0.02 -3.72 3.72
C ILE A 36 -0.02 -3.99 5.22
N ALA A 37 -0.12 -2.92 6.01
CA ALA A 37 -0.28 -2.99 7.46
C ALA A 37 -1.77 -2.96 7.82
N ARG A 38 -2.27 -4.05 8.42
CA ARG A 38 -3.66 -4.15 8.94
C ARG A 38 -3.74 -3.67 10.40
N PRO A 39 -4.96 -3.38 10.91
CA PRO A 39 -5.17 -3.13 12.34
C PRO A 39 -4.53 -4.22 13.20
N GLY A 40 -3.82 -3.81 14.25
CA GLY A 40 -3.05 -4.74 15.10
C GLY A 40 -1.68 -5.13 14.52
N TYR A 41 -1.14 -4.39 13.56
CA TYR A 41 0.18 -4.60 12.93
C TYR A 41 0.36 -5.95 12.24
N LYS A 42 -0.74 -6.60 11.84
CA LYS A 42 -0.67 -7.81 11.02
C LYS A 42 -0.28 -7.41 9.60
N CYS A 43 0.82 -7.98 9.11
CA CYS A 43 1.28 -7.78 7.75
C CYS A 43 0.55 -8.72 6.80
N ALA A 44 0.13 -8.19 5.66
CA ALA A 44 -0.44 -8.96 4.56
C ALA A 44 0.19 -8.53 3.23
N SER A 45 0.19 -9.43 2.25
CA SER A 45 0.59 -9.08 0.89
C SER A 45 -0.47 -8.18 0.25
N ALA A 46 -0.07 -7.30 -0.66
CA ALA A 46 -1.01 -6.49 -1.44
C ALA A 46 -1.95 -7.40 -2.26
N LYS A 47 -1.45 -8.55 -2.71
CA LYS A 47 -2.22 -9.57 -3.42
C LYS A 47 -3.38 -10.10 -2.57
N ASP A 48 -3.12 -10.55 -1.34
CA ASP A 48 -4.16 -11.15 -0.49
C ASP A 48 -5.24 -10.13 -0.14
N VAL A 49 -4.82 -8.91 0.21
CA VAL A 49 -5.74 -7.82 0.52
C VAL A 49 -6.57 -7.46 -0.71
N MET A 50 -5.97 -7.49 -1.90
CA MET A 50 -6.68 -7.25 -3.15
C MET A 50 -7.72 -8.35 -3.42
N ILE A 51 -7.39 -9.64 -3.24
CA ILE A 51 -8.34 -10.76 -3.37
C ILE A 51 -9.54 -10.54 -2.44
N GLU A 52 -9.30 -10.26 -1.15
CA GLU A 52 -10.39 -10.04 -0.18
C GLU A 52 -11.34 -8.90 -0.59
N ASN A 53 -10.78 -7.78 -1.07
CA ASN A 53 -11.59 -6.64 -1.51
C ASN A 53 -12.31 -6.92 -2.84
N CYS A 54 -11.69 -7.64 -3.76
CA CYS A 54 -12.32 -8.12 -4.99
C CYS A 54 -13.49 -9.08 -4.67
N GLU A 55 -13.32 -10.00 -3.72
CA GLU A 55 -14.38 -10.88 -3.26
C GLU A 55 -15.52 -10.13 -2.57
N TYR A 56 -15.20 -9.08 -1.80
CA TYR A 56 -16.24 -8.21 -1.23
C TYR A 56 -17.03 -7.49 -2.33
N TRP A 57 -16.35 -6.92 -3.32
CA TRP A 57 -16.99 -6.24 -4.45
C TRP A 57 -17.84 -7.20 -5.32
N ALA A 58 -17.38 -8.45 -5.47
CA ALA A 58 -18.08 -9.50 -6.22
C ALA A 58 -19.44 -9.89 -5.61
N LYS A 59 -19.63 -9.74 -4.29
CA LYS A 59 -20.95 -9.94 -3.65
C LYS A 59 -22.02 -9.01 -4.22
N TYR A 60 -21.60 -7.91 -4.83
CA TYR A 60 -22.46 -6.93 -5.49
C TYR A 60 -22.36 -7.00 -7.02
N ASN A 61 -21.96 -8.15 -7.58
CA ASN A 61 -21.73 -8.35 -9.01
C ASN A 61 -20.73 -7.35 -9.61
N CYS A 62 -19.77 -6.90 -8.80
CA CYS A 62 -18.80 -5.87 -9.17
C CYS A 62 -19.46 -4.58 -9.70
N ASN A 63 -20.64 -4.24 -9.15
CA ASN A 63 -21.33 -2.99 -9.37
C ASN A 63 -20.98 -1.97 -8.27
N THR A 64 -20.16 -0.98 -8.59
CA THR A 64 -19.72 0.07 -7.66
C THR A 64 -20.87 0.93 -7.11
N SER A 65 -22.02 0.97 -7.79
CA SER A 65 -23.17 1.78 -7.38
C SER A 65 -24.14 1.04 -6.46
N ALA A 66 -23.89 -0.24 -6.16
CA ALA A 66 -24.80 -1.06 -5.37
C ALA A 66 -24.81 -0.74 -3.86
N ASP A 67 -23.76 -0.10 -3.34
CA ASP A 67 -23.64 0.31 -1.94
C ASP A 67 -22.68 1.51 -1.81
N ALA A 68 -22.95 2.38 -0.83
CA ALA A 68 -22.21 3.64 -0.65
C ALA A 68 -20.74 3.46 -0.23
N SER A 69 -20.35 2.27 0.25
CA SER A 69 -18.97 1.92 0.63
C SER A 69 -18.13 1.40 -0.54
N LEU A 70 -18.76 0.95 -1.62
CA LEU A 70 -18.08 0.31 -2.75
C LEU A 70 -17.14 1.26 -3.51
N PRO A 71 -17.42 2.56 -3.70
CA PRO A 71 -16.46 3.47 -4.31
C PRO A 71 -15.10 3.49 -3.59
N GLN A 72 -15.09 3.45 -2.26
CA GLN A 72 -13.86 3.42 -1.47
C GLN A 72 -13.15 2.07 -1.60
N VAL A 73 -13.90 0.95 -1.61
CA VAL A 73 -13.34 -0.39 -1.85
C VAL A 73 -12.68 -0.48 -3.21
N VAL A 74 -13.37 -0.02 -4.26
CA VAL A 74 -12.87 -0.05 -5.65
C VAL A 74 -11.63 0.83 -5.80
N TRP A 75 -11.64 2.02 -5.19
CA TRP A 75 -10.45 2.88 -5.13
C TRP A 75 -9.29 2.16 -4.42
N TYR A 76 -9.56 1.44 -3.34
CA TYR A 76 -8.52 0.71 -2.61
C TYR A 76 -7.94 -0.44 -3.43
N ILE A 77 -8.78 -1.25 -4.10
CA ILE A 77 -8.36 -2.30 -5.03
C ILE A 77 -7.42 -1.73 -6.10
N LYS A 78 -7.75 -0.57 -6.67
CA LYS A 78 -6.90 0.08 -7.69
C LYS A 78 -5.50 0.39 -7.16
N ASN A 79 -5.42 0.99 -5.97
CA ASN A 79 -4.13 1.32 -5.36
C ASN A 79 -3.31 0.06 -5.04
N LEU A 80 -3.96 -1.00 -4.54
CA LEU A 80 -3.30 -2.28 -4.29
C LEU A 80 -2.75 -2.89 -5.57
N CYS A 81 -3.51 -2.83 -6.66
CA CYS A 81 -3.08 -3.30 -7.97
C CYS A 81 -1.84 -2.55 -8.47
N GLU A 82 -1.84 -1.22 -8.38
CA GLU A 82 -0.70 -0.39 -8.79
C GLU A 82 0.55 -0.67 -7.93
N ILE A 83 0.38 -0.84 -6.61
CA ILE A 83 1.46 -1.23 -5.70
C ILE A 83 2.01 -2.61 -6.05
N ALA A 84 1.14 -3.60 -6.28
CA ALA A 84 1.54 -4.96 -6.62
C ALA A 84 2.33 -5.00 -7.94
N ASN A 85 1.89 -4.25 -8.95
CA ASN A 85 2.63 -4.10 -10.20
C ASN A 85 3.98 -3.41 -10.00
N LYS A 86 4.04 -2.35 -9.20
CA LYS A 86 5.26 -1.60 -8.94
C LYS A 86 6.30 -2.42 -8.17
N LEU A 87 5.86 -3.21 -7.19
CA LEU A 87 6.76 -3.98 -6.33
C LEU A 87 7.21 -5.30 -6.97
N HIS A 88 6.30 -5.99 -7.68
CA HIS A 88 6.53 -7.36 -8.13
C HIS A 88 6.51 -7.55 -9.65
N GLY A 89 6.10 -6.54 -10.42
CA GLY A 89 6.05 -6.63 -11.88
C GLY A 89 5.00 -7.60 -12.41
N TYR A 90 3.91 -7.85 -11.67
CA TYR A 90 2.89 -8.84 -12.05
C TYR A 90 2.15 -8.54 -13.36
N GLY A 91 2.10 -7.29 -13.81
CA GLY A 91 1.45 -6.91 -15.06
C GLY A 91 -0.09 -6.97 -15.02
N TYR A 92 -0.69 -6.78 -13.84
CA TYR A 92 -2.14 -6.72 -13.69
C TYR A 92 -2.75 -5.50 -14.41
N GLU A 93 -3.95 -5.67 -14.98
CA GLU A 93 -4.63 -4.62 -15.73
C GLU A 93 -5.39 -3.64 -14.82
N CYS A 94 -4.65 -2.81 -14.06
CA CYS A 94 -5.25 -1.91 -13.05
C CYS A 94 -6.19 -0.82 -13.63
N SER A 95 -6.25 -0.64 -14.96
CA SER A 95 -7.24 0.20 -15.64
C SER A 95 -8.63 -0.45 -15.69
N ASN A 96 -8.70 -1.78 -15.70
CA ASN A 96 -9.94 -2.53 -15.66
C ASN A 96 -9.94 -3.45 -14.43
N LEU A 97 -10.54 -2.96 -13.34
CA LEU A 97 -10.49 -3.65 -12.05
C LEU A 97 -11.22 -4.99 -12.05
N LYS A 98 -12.22 -5.20 -12.94
CA LYS A 98 -12.85 -6.51 -13.10
C LYS A 98 -11.82 -7.53 -13.63
N ILE A 99 -11.05 -7.15 -14.64
CA ILE A 99 -9.97 -7.98 -15.19
C ILE A 99 -8.86 -8.17 -14.15
N ALA A 100 -8.41 -7.10 -13.49
CA ALA A 100 -7.38 -7.18 -12.47
C ALA A 100 -7.76 -8.11 -11.32
N CYS A 101 -9.02 -8.06 -10.85
CA CYS A 101 -9.54 -8.97 -9.83
C CYS A 101 -9.51 -10.44 -10.29
N ASN A 102 -9.91 -10.71 -11.54
CA ASN A 102 -9.86 -12.06 -12.11
C ASN A 102 -8.42 -12.58 -12.25
N GLN A 103 -7.49 -11.73 -12.70
CA GLN A 103 -6.07 -12.05 -12.82
C GLN A 103 -5.43 -12.36 -11.47
N VAL A 104 -5.70 -11.52 -10.46
CA VAL A 104 -5.12 -11.65 -9.12
C VAL A 104 -5.62 -12.90 -8.41
N ALA A 105 -6.90 -13.23 -8.56
CA ALA A 105 -7.50 -14.41 -7.96
C ALA A 105 -7.25 -15.70 -8.75
N GLY A 106 -6.87 -15.61 -10.03
CA GLY A 106 -6.69 -16.77 -10.91
C GLY A 106 -8.00 -17.49 -11.25
N ARG A 107 -9.14 -16.83 -11.05
CA ARG A 107 -10.50 -17.34 -11.32
C ARG A 107 -11.42 -16.19 -11.65
N GLU A 108 -12.53 -16.46 -12.32
CA GLU A 108 -13.56 -15.46 -12.55
C GLU A 108 -14.27 -15.11 -11.23
N ILE A 109 -14.06 -13.88 -10.76
CA ILE A 109 -14.69 -13.29 -9.57
C ILE A 109 -15.66 -12.19 -10.00
N CYS A 110 -15.24 -11.36 -10.95
CA CYS A 110 -16.07 -10.34 -11.56
C CYS A 110 -16.44 -10.75 -12.98
N PRO A 111 -17.75 -10.84 -13.32
CA PRO A 111 -18.16 -11.10 -14.68
C PRO A 111 -17.72 -9.95 -15.59
N LEU A 112 -17.05 -10.30 -16.69
CA LEU A 112 -16.73 -9.37 -17.76
C LEU A 112 -17.99 -9.23 -18.63
N GLU A 113 -18.52 -8.03 -18.74
CA GLU A 113 -19.66 -7.78 -19.64
C GLU A 113 -19.23 -8.14 -21.07
N SER A 114 -20.02 -9.01 -21.70
CA SER A 114 -19.89 -9.41 -23.10
C SER A 114 -20.40 -8.33 -24.04
#